data_AF-A0A843HVH9-F1
#
_entry.id   AF-A0A843HVH9-F1
#
_cell.length_a   1.000
_cell.length_b   1.000
_cell.length_c   1.000
_cell.angle_alpha   90.00
_cell.angle_beta   90.00
_cell.angle_gamma   90.00
#
_symmetry.space_group_name_H-M   'P 1'
#
loop_
_entity.id
_entity.type
_entity.pdbx_description
1 polymer ?
#
loop_
_entity_poly.entity_id
_entity_poly.type
_entity_poly.pdbx_seq_one_letter_code
_entity_poly.pdbx_strand_id
1 'polypeptide(L)'
;MVFKDWNIEAMTGYKPKTTFYMDFSIADRIGGVKAIKDTYKRAFNEWKTNYEYLTELVMVLNWKIWEHSETNKDFAEVYNEL
;
A
#
# COMPACT_ATOMS: atom_id res chain seq x y z
N MET A 1 2.95 -7.58 -17.79
CA MET A 1 3.00 -6.43 -16.84
C MET A 1 3.75 -6.92 -15.62
N VAL A 2 4.90 -6.33 -15.29
CA VAL A 2 5.69 -6.72 -14.11
C VAL A 2 5.40 -5.70 -13.02
N PHE A 3 4.90 -6.18 -11.88
CA PHE A 3 4.79 -5.41 -10.65
C PHE A 3 6.05 -5.66 -9.83
N LYS A 4 6.50 -4.64 -9.10
CA LYS A 4 7.62 -4.79 -8.18
C LYS A 4 7.15 -5.67 -7.02
N ASP A 5 8.00 -6.56 -6.52
CA ASP A 5 7.73 -7.29 -5.28
C ASP A 5 8.11 -6.41 -4.09
N TRP A 6 7.36 -6.51 -2.99
CA TRP A 6 7.70 -5.81 -1.76
C TRP A 6 8.93 -6.47 -1.12
N ASN A 7 10.09 -5.83 -1.21
CA ASN A 7 11.36 -6.37 -0.70
C ASN A 7 11.49 -6.32 0.85
N ILE A 8 10.38 -6.15 1.58
CA ILE A 8 10.36 -6.02 3.03
C ILE A 8 10.90 -7.25 3.76
N GLU A 9 10.67 -8.45 3.22
CA GLU A 9 11.17 -9.69 3.80
C GLU A 9 12.70 -9.73 3.75
N ALA A 10 13.29 -9.35 2.63
CA ALA A 10 14.74 -9.26 2.49
C ALA A 10 15.36 -8.16 3.38
N MET A 11 14.64 -7.07 3.63
CA MET A 11 15.14 -5.93 4.40
C MET A 11 14.97 -6.07 5.92
N THR A 12 13.91 -6.73 6.37
CA THR A 12 13.53 -6.73 7.79
C THR A 12 13.30 -8.13 8.36
N GLY A 13 13.24 -9.16 7.50
CA GLY A 13 12.81 -10.51 7.86
C GLY A 13 11.30 -10.67 8.04
N TYR A 14 10.52 -9.59 7.85
CA TYR A 14 9.06 -9.65 7.93
C TYR A 14 8.48 -10.25 6.64
N LYS A 15 7.81 -11.40 6.76
CA LYS A 15 7.08 -12.01 5.65
C LYS A 15 5.67 -11.43 5.57
N PRO A 16 5.29 -10.76 4.46
CA PRO A 16 3.93 -10.25 4.26
C PRO A 16 2.87 -11.35 4.39
N LYS A 17 1.77 -11.04 5.05
CA LYS A 17 0.61 -11.92 5.27
C LYS A 17 -0.57 -11.58 4.36
N THR A 18 -0.54 -10.41 3.73
CA THR A 18 -1.61 -9.89 2.88
C THR A 18 -1.12 -9.56 1.47
N THR A 19 -2.04 -9.24 0.57
CA THR A 19 -1.75 -8.78 -0.80
C THR A 19 -1.74 -7.26 -0.94
N PHE A 20 -1.86 -6.50 0.16
CA PHE A 20 -2.10 -5.06 0.10
C PHE A 20 -1.09 -4.32 -0.77
N TYR A 21 0.21 -4.63 -0.64
CA TYR A 21 1.23 -3.97 -1.46
C TYR A 21 0.97 -4.14 -2.97
N MET A 22 0.56 -5.33 -3.40
CA MET A 22 0.22 -5.59 -4.80
C MET A 22 -1.07 -4.88 -5.21
N ASP A 23 -2.09 -4.92 -4.37
CA ASP A 23 -3.38 -4.26 -4.62
C ASP A 23 -3.20 -2.75 -4.81
N PHE A 24 -2.41 -2.10 -3.95
CA PHE A 24 -2.05 -0.69 -4.07
C PHE A 24 -1.16 -0.42 -5.29
N SER A 25 -0.22 -1.31 -5.63
CA SER A 25 0.60 -1.17 -6.84
C SER A 25 -0.22 -1.24 -8.13
N ILE A 26 -1.30 -2.04 -8.15
CA ILE A 26 -2.27 -2.07 -9.25
C ILE A 26 -3.09 -0.78 -9.28
N ALA A 27 -3.58 -0.33 -8.13
CA ALA A 27 -4.34 0.90 -8.00
C ALA A 27 -3.55 2.12 -8.52
N ASP A 28 -2.29 2.26 -8.09
CA ASP A 28 -1.36 3.31 -8.56
C ASP A 28 -1.26 3.35 -10.08
N ARG A 29 -1.06 2.17 -10.69
CA ARG A 29 -0.65 2.07 -12.09
C ARG A 29 -1.81 2.11 -13.07
N ILE A 30 -2.99 1.63 -12.68
CA ILE A 30 -4.15 1.52 -13.58
C ILE A 30 -5.23 2.55 -13.25
N GLY A 31 -5.48 2.81 -11.96
CA GLY A 31 -6.64 3.58 -11.53
C GLY A 31 -6.36 4.93 -10.86
N GLY A 32 -5.09 5.24 -10.59
CA GLY A 32 -4.65 6.47 -9.95
C GLY A 32 -5.31 6.74 -8.60
N VAL A 33 -5.39 8.03 -8.22
CA VAL A 33 -5.87 8.48 -6.90
C VAL A 33 -7.22 7.88 -6.50
N LYS A 34 -8.17 7.79 -7.43
CA LYS A 34 -9.51 7.25 -7.13
C LYS A 34 -9.44 5.77 -6.73
N ALA A 35 -8.64 4.97 -7.43
CA ALA A 35 -8.48 3.55 -7.13
C ALA A 35 -7.69 3.32 -5.84
N ILE A 36 -6.72 4.18 -5.52
CA ILE A 36 -5.99 4.12 -4.24
C ILE A 36 -6.95 4.31 -3.08
N LYS A 37 -7.78 5.38 -3.12
CA LYS A 37 -8.77 5.66 -2.06
C LYS A 37 -9.82 4.55 -1.94
N ASP A 38 -10.29 3.98 -3.06
CA ASP A 38 -11.22 2.86 -3.04
C ASP A 38 -10.59 1.58 -2.44
N THR A 39 -9.36 1.26 -2.84
CA THR A 39 -8.62 0.10 -2.34
C THR A 39 -8.39 0.20 -0.83
N TYR A 40 -7.97 1.38 -0.34
CA TYR A 40 -7.88 1.63 1.09
C TYR A 40 -9.22 1.43 1.80
N LYS A 41 -10.30 2.03 1.28
CA LYS A 41 -11.62 1.94 1.92
C LYS A 41 -12.09 0.50 2.04
N ARG A 42 -11.86 -0.34 1.03
CA ARG A 42 -12.19 -1.77 1.06
C ARG A 42 -11.32 -2.50 2.09
N ALA A 43 -10.01 -2.36 2.01
CA ALA A 43 -9.06 -3.02 2.92
C ALA A 43 -9.30 -2.61 4.38
N PHE A 44 -9.44 -1.32 4.66
CA PHE A 44 -9.68 -0.83 6.02
C PHE A 44 -11.01 -1.33 6.58
N ASN A 45 -12.11 -1.27 5.81
CA ASN A 45 -13.40 -1.72 6.32
C ASN A 45 -13.45 -3.22 6.62
N GLU A 46 -12.76 -4.02 5.82
CA GLU A 46 -12.69 -5.48 6.00
C GLU A 46 -11.76 -5.86 7.16
N TRP A 47 -10.62 -5.19 7.31
CA TRP A 47 -9.54 -5.64 8.19
C TRP A 47 -9.33 -4.78 9.45
N LYS A 48 -10.10 -3.70 9.66
CA LYS A 48 -9.98 -2.82 10.85
C LYS A 48 -10.09 -3.51 12.22
N THR A 49 -10.70 -4.69 12.30
CA THR A 49 -10.80 -5.47 13.55
C THR A 49 -9.68 -6.51 13.70
N ASN A 50 -8.90 -6.76 12.65
CA ASN A 50 -7.74 -7.63 12.67
C ASN A 50 -6.47 -6.79 12.82
N TYR A 51 -5.95 -6.72 14.05
CA TYR A 51 -4.79 -5.88 14.37
C TYR A 51 -3.54 -6.22 13.56
N GLU A 52 -3.32 -7.49 13.19
CA GLU A 52 -2.15 -7.88 12.40
C GLU A 52 -2.23 -7.34 10.98
N TYR A 53 -3.39 -7.48 10.35
CA TYR A 53 -3.59 -7.02 8.98
C TYR A 53 -3.71 -5.51 8.92
N LEU A 54 -4.33 -4.88 9.92
CA LEU A 54 -4.32 -3.42 10.04
C LEU A 54 -2.90 -2.86 10.19
N THR A 55 -2.04 -3.53 10.96
CA THR A 55 -0.62 -3.15 11.08
C THR A 55 0.09 -3.26 9.73
N GLU A 56 -0.10 -4.36 9.01
CA GLU A 56 0.49 -4.54 7.68
C GLU A 56 -0.03 -3.52 6.67
N LEU A 57 -1.32 -3.15 6.74
CA LEU A 57 -1.91 -2.08 5.92
C LEU A 57 -1.17 -0.76 6.14
N VAL A 58 -0.95 -0.35 7.39
CA VAL A 58 -0.21 0.88 7.73
C VAL A 58 1.24 0.81 7.25
N MET A 59 1.90 -0.35 7.36
CA MET A 59 3.26 -0.54 6.82
C MET A 59 3.31 -0.33 5.31
N VAL A 60 2.32 -0.86 4.58
CA VAL A 60 2.22 -0.70 3.13
C VAL A 60 1.96 0.76 2.75
N LEU A 61 1.07 1.46 3.44
CA LEU A 61 0.81 2.89 3.19
C LEU A 61 2.09 3.73 3.37
N ASN A 62 2.80 3.53 4.48
CA ASN A 62 4.09 4.20 4.72
C ASN A 62 5.13 3.86 3.64
N TRP A 63 5.19 2.60 3.21
CA TRP A 63 6.09 2.20 2.13
C TRP A 63 5.76 2.89 0.81
N LYS A 64 4.47 3.05 0.50
CA LYS A 64 4.00 3.71 -0.71
C LYS A 64 4.30 5.20 -0.74
N ILE A 65 4.26 5.88 0.42
CA ILE A 65 4.75 7.26 0.55
C ILE A 65 6.22 7.33 0.13
N TRP A 66 7.07 6.46 0.69
CA TRP A 66 8.49 6.43 0.34
C TRP A 66 8.71 6.14 -1.15
N GLU A 67 8.00 5.15 -1.70
CA GLU A 67 8.11 4.76 -3.12
C GLU A 67 7.75 5.90 -4.08
N HIS A 68 6.75 6.73 -3.75
CA HIS A 68 6.31 7.84 -4.60
C HIS A 68 6.96 9.19 -4.27
N SER A 69 7.67 9.30 -3.15
CA SER A 69 8.20 10.58 -2.63
C SER A 69 9.07 11.36 -3.63
N GLU A 70 9.85 10.66 -4.45
CA GLU A 70 10.74 11.28 -5.45
C GLU A 70 10.13 11.34 -6.86
N THR A 71 9.17 10.47 -7.18
CA THR A 71 8.65 10.30 -8.55
C THR A 71 7.26 10.88 -8.77
N ASN A 72 6.40 10.88 -7.75
CA ASN A 72 5.01 11.31 -7.87
C ASN A 72 4.48 11.84 -6.52
N LYS A 73 4.71 13.14 -6.29
CA LYS A 73 4.33 13.80 -5.03
C LYS A 73 2.82 13.74 -4.75
N ASP A 74 1.99 13.85 -5.79
CA ASP A 74 0.52 13.77 -5.63
C ASP A 74 0.10 12.41 -5.05
N PHE A 75 0.74 11.32 -5.47
CA PHE A 75 0.47 10.00 -4.90
C PHE A 75 0.99 9.89 -3.47
N ALA A 76 2.20 10.40 -3.21
CA ALA A 76 2.74 10.40 -1.85
C ALA A 76 1.85 11.18 -0.86
N GLU A 77 1.31 12.32 -1.28
CA GLU A 77 0.34 13.10 -0.48
C GLU A 77 -0.94 12.31 -0.24
N VAL A 78 -1.51 11.68 -1.27
CA VAL A 78 -2.70 10.83 -1.13
C VAL A 78 -2.44 9.67 -0.16
N TYR A 79 -1.30 9.00 -0.24
CA TYR A 79 -0.96 7.92 0.69
C TYR A 79 -0.77 8.41 2.13
N ASN A 80 -0.26 9.63 2.32
CA ASN A 80 -0.08 10.24 3.63
C ASN A 80 -1.40 10.69 4.29
N GLU A 81 -2.46 10.90 3.50
CA GLU A 81 -3.80 11.22 4.01
C GLU A 81 -4.62 10.00 4.49
N LEU A 82 -4.19 8.77 4.14
CA LEU A 82 -4.91 7.52 4.38
C LEU A 82 -4.46 6.83 5.68
#